data_AF-A0A2E6V9T6-F1
#
_entry.id   AF-A0A2E6V9T6-F1
#
_cell.length_a   1.000
_cell.length_b   1.000
_cell.length_c   1.000
_cell.angle_alpha   90.00
_cell.angle_beta   90.00
_cell.angle_gamma   90.00
#
_symmetry.space_group_name_H-M   'P 1'
#
loop_
_entity.id
_entity.type
_entity.pdbx_description
1 polymer ?
#
loop_
_entity_poly.entity_id
_entity_poly.type
_entity_poly.pdbx_seq_one_letter_code
_entity_poly.pdbx_strand_id
1 'polypeptide(L)'
;MDIEDLYCSECGYPEKGTEREIALYHARRAMQKNQNMDADKKIRLARNILYVMAGIVLIFGFFSFFEDEDLGVLITNAILGIIYLLLGAWTSKKPLAALLLGLFLFLTTIIISGIFDPSTILRGIIFKIIIIVYLGVGVYSASSIKK
;
A
#
# COMPACT_ATOMS: atom_id res chain seq x y z
N MET A 1 33.61 -23.69 -28.46
CA MET A 1 32.41 -24.10 -27.71
C MET A 1 31.76 -22.82 -27.27
N ASP A 2 30.71 -22.43 -27.98
CA ASP A 2 30.00 -21.19 -27.72
C ASP A 2 29.15 -21.31 -26.46
N ILE A 3 29.19 -20.27 -25.65
CA ILE A 3 28.54 -20.15 -24.34
C ILE A 3 27.00 -20.11 -24.49
N GLU A 4 26.53 -19.91 -25.72
CA GLU A 4 25.13 -19.80 -26.15
C GLU A 4 24.36 -21.13 -26.07
N ASP A 5 25.05 -22.28 -26.04
CA ASP A 5 24.43 -23.62 -25.97
C ASP A 5 24.32 -24.18 -24.53
N LEU A 6 24.69 -23.41 -23.50
CA LEU A 6 24.71 -23.87 -22.11
C LEU A 6 23.43 -23.49 -21.33
N TYR A 7 22.73 -22.45 -21.79
CA TYR A 7 21.54 -21.90 -21.14
C TYR A 7 20.44 -21.61 -22.16
N CYS A 8 19.19 -21.88 -21.78
CA CYS A 8 18.02 -21.54 -22.59
C CYS A 8 17.91 -20.02 -22.77
N SER A 9 17.88 -19.55 -24.01
CA SER A 9 17.81 -18.13 -24.39
C SER A 9 16.51 -17.42 -23.95
N GLU A 10 15.41 -18.17 -23.84
CA GLU A 10 14.08 -17.63 -23.48
C GLU A 10 13.91 -17.43 -21.96
N CYS A 11 14.44 -18.34 -21.15
CA CYS A 11 14.16 -18.36 -19.71
C CYS A 11 15.39 -18.48 -18.79
N GLY A 12 16.58 -18.59 -19.37
CA GLY A 12 17.85 -18.74 -18.65
C GLY A 12 18.03 -20.07 -17.93
N TYR A 13 17.26 -21.10 -18.29
CA TYR A 13 17.39 -22.43 -17.68
C TYR A 13 18.72 -23.09 -18.07
N PRO A 14 19.52 -23.63 -17.13
CA PRO A 14 20.78 -24.29 -17.43
C PRO A 14 20.57 -25.71 -17.98
N GLU A 15 20.53 -25.87 -19.30
CA GLU A 15 20.27 -27.17 -19.95
C GLU A 15 21.41 -28.17 -19.80
N LYS A 16 22.66 -27.69 -19.81
CA LYS A 16 23.88 -28.49 -19.62
C LYS A 16 24.61 -28.13 -18.33
N GLY A 17 23.91 -27.48 -17.39
CA GLY A 17 24.48 -27.10 -16.10
C GLY A 17 24.64 -28.28 -15.16
N THR A 18 25.46 -28.07 -14.13
CA THR A 18 25.61 -29.02 -13.02
C THR A 18 24.29 -29.20 -12.26
N GLU A 19 24.12 -30.32 -11.53
CA GLU A 19 22.95 -30.51 -10.65
C GLU A 19 22.74 -29.34 -9.68
N ARG A 20 23.85 -28.72 -9.24
CA ARG A 20 23.83 -27.52 -8.40
C ARG A 20 23.23 -26.31 -9.12
N GLU A 21 23.57 -26.08 -10.38
CA GLU A 21 23.05 -24.95 -11.16
C GLU A 21 21.56 -25.11 -11.46
N ILE A 22 21.14 -26.33 -11.81
CA ILE A 22 19.73 -26.68 -12.03
C ILE A 22 18.92 -26.47 -10.73
N ALA A 23 19.42 -27.01 -9.60
CA ALA A 23 18.78 -26.84 -8.31
C ALA A 23 18.69 -25.36 -7.89
N LEU A 24 19.75 -24.59 -8.13
CA LEU A 24 19.79 -23.16 -7.81
C LEU A 24 18.83 -22.34 -8.68
N TYR A 25 18.66 -22.69 -9.96
CA TYR A 25 17.67 -22.06 -10.83
C TYR A 25 16.24 -22.26 -10.30
N HIS A 26 15.86 -23.50 -9.99
CA HIS A 26 14.54 -23.80 -9.43
C HIS A 26 14.33 -23.15 -8.06
N ALA A 27 15.34 -23.16 -7.20
CA ALA A 27 15.29 -22.50 -5.90
C ALA A 27 15.09 -20.99 -6.05
N ARG A 28 15.83 -20.31 -6.93
CA ARG A 28 15.67 -18.87 -7.20
C ARG A 28 14.28 -18.54 -7.72
N ARG A 29 13.75 -19.33 -8.67
CA ARG A 29 12.41 -19.11 -9.24
C ARG A 29 11.31 -19.32 -8.20
N ALA A 30 11.45 -20.31 -7.33
CA ALA A 30 10.53 -20.53 -6.21
C ALA A 30 10.60 -19.37 -5.20
N MET A 31 11.81 -18.92 -4.83
CA MET A 31 12.01 -17.78 -3.93
C MET A 31 11.44 -16.48 -4.50
N GLN A 32 11.66 -16.20 -5.79
CA GLN A 32 11.14 -15.00 -6.45
C GLN A 32 9.60 -15.00 -6.50
N LYS A 33 8.98 -16.15 -6.77
CA LYS A 33 7.52 -16.30 -6.72
C LYS A 33 6.99 -16.01 -5.31
N ASN A 34 7.63 -16.56 -4.28
CA ASN A 34 7.25 -16.31 -2.89
C ASN A 34 7.39 -14.83 -2.52
N GLN A 35 8.48 -14.17 -2.92
CA GLN A 35 8.70 -12.74 -2.69
C GLN A 35 7.59 -11.89 -3.33
N ASN A 36 7.23 -12.17 -4.58
CA ASN A 36 6.14 -11.45 -5.25
C ASN A 36 4.80 -11.66 -4.54
N MET A 37 4.49 -12.90 -4.13
CA MET A 37 3.28 -13.21 -3.37
C MET A 37 3.22 -12.47 -2.03
N ASP A 38 4.35 -12.36 -1.32
CA ASP A 38 4.39 -11.66 -0.03
C ASP A 38 4.28 -10.15 -0.19
N ALA A 39 4.88 -9.59 -1.23
CA ALA A 39 4.73 -8.18 -1.56
C ALA A 39 3.27 -7.86 -1.97
N ASP A 40 2.60 -8.73 -2.74
CA ASP A 40 1.18 -8.60 -3.07
C ASP A 40 0.28 -8.63 -1.82
N LYS A 41 0.56 -9.51 -0.85
CA LYS A 41 -0.17 -9.54 0.42
C LYS A 41 -0.05 -8.22 1.17
N LYS A 42 1.17 -7.66 1.28
CA LYS A 42 1.43 -6.37 1.95
C LYS A 42 0.72 -5.21 1.24
N ILE A 43 0.71 -5.19 -0.09
CA ILE A 43 -0.03 -4.20 -0.87
C ILE A 43 -1.54 -4.32 -0.63
N ARG A 44 -2.09 -5.54 -0.54
CA ARG A 44 -3.51 -5.77 -0.21
C ARG A 44 -3.86 -5.29 1.20
N LEU A 45 -2.99 -5.54 2.18
CA LEU A 45 -3.19 -5.02 3.54
C LEU A 45 -3.22 -3.48 3.55
N ALA A 46 -2.26 -2.83 2.88
CA ALA A 46 -2.22 -1.38 2.76
C ALA A 46 -3.44 -0.81 2.01
N ARG A 47 -3.94 -1.51 0.99
CA ARG A 47 -5.18 -1.18 0.29
C ARG A 47 -6.39 -1.21 1.23
N ASN A 48 -6.49 -2.25 2.07
CA ASN A 48 -7.57 -2.35 3.04
C ASN A 48 -7.52 -1.21 4.06
N ILE A 49 -6.34 -0.74 4.45
CA ILE A 49 -6.21 0.46 5.29
C ILE A 49 -6.81 1.69 4.63
N LEU A 50 -6.64 1.89 3.32
CA LEU A 50 -7.30 3.00 2.61
C LEU A 50 -8.83 2.88 2.67
N TYR A 51 -9.38 1.67 2.53
CA TYR A 51 -10.82 1.45 2.66
C TYR A 51 -11.34 1.66 4.09
N VAL A 52 -10.58 1.22 5.09
CA VAL A 52 -10.89 1.47 6.51
C VAL A 52 -10.89 2.97 6.79
N MET A 53 -9.89 3.71 6.27
CA MET A 53 -9.82 5.16 6.39
C MET A 53 -11.03 5.85 5.76
N ALA A 54 -11.44 5.43 4.56
CA ALA A 54 -12.65 5.95 3.95
C ALA A 54 -13.88 5.75 4.84
N GLY A 55 -14.05 4.53 5.38
CA GLY A 55 -15.16 4.24 6.30
C GLY A 55 -15.13 5.12 7.54
N ILE A 56 -13.97 5.23 8.21
CA ILE A 56 -13.81 6.02 9.44
C ILE A 56 -14.16 7.49 9.19
N VAL A 57 -13.61 8.08 8.12
CA VAL A 57 -13.83 9.49 7.79
C VAL A 57 -15.29 9.75 7.46
N LEU A 58 -15.95 8.87 6.70
CA LEU A 58 -17.37 9.01 6.38
C LEU A 58 -18.26 8.89 7.62
N ILE A 59 -18.00 7.90 8.48
CA ILE A 59 -18.72 7.73 9.74
C ILE A 59 -18.53 8.95 10.64
N PHE A 60 -17.31 9.48 10.73
CA PHE A 60 -17.02 10.66 11.54
C PHE A 60 -17.71 11.92 11.00
N GLY A 61 -17.68 12.13 9.69
CA GLY A 61 -18.40 13.22 9.05
C GLY A 61 -19.91 13.14 9.25
N PHE A 62 -20.46 11.92 9.18
CA PHE A 62 -21.87 11.68 9.47
C PHE A 62 -22.18 11.96 10.94
N PHE A 63 -21.41 11.41 11.88
CA PHE A 63 -21.61 11.62 13.31
C PHE A 63 -21.57 13.11 13.69
N SER A 64 -20.56 13.84 13.21
CA SER A 64 -20.44 15.29 13.47
C SER A 64 -21.62 16.10 12.89
N PHE A 65 -22.19 15.67 11.76
CA PHE A 65 -23.40 16.30 11.23
C PHE A 65 -24.63 16.12 12.14
N PHE A 66 -24.78 14.97 12.82
CA PHE A 66 -25.89 14.78 13.76
C PHE A 66 -25.72 15.54 15.07
N GLU A 67 -24.49 15.86 15.45
CA GLU A 67 -24.18 16.57 16.69
C GLU A 67 -24.26 18.10 16.50
N ASP A 68 -23.64 18.61 15.44
CA ASP A 68 -23.44 20.04 15.22
C ASP A 68 -24.22 20.62 14.02
N GLU A 69 -24.94 19.77 13.25
CA GLU A 69 -25.62 20.13 11.99
C GLU A 69 -24.69 20.80 10.94
N ASP A 70 -23.38 20.60 11.06
CA ASP A 70 -22.37 21.22 10.19
C ASP A 70 -22.25 20.48 8.84
N LEU A 71 -22.92 21.03 7.83
CA LEU A 71 -22.85 20.56 6.44
C LEU A 71 -21.44 20.68 5.83
N GLY A 72 -20.64 21.65 6.26
CA GLY A 72 -19.27 21.86 5.78
C GLY A 72 -18.35 20.72 6.19
N VAL A 73 -18.45 20.27 7.44
CA VAL A 73 -17.71 19.11 7.95
C VAL A 73 -18.18 17.83 7.25
N LEU A 74 -19.48 17.65 7.03
CA LEU A 74 -20.02 16.50 6.32
C LEU A 74 -19.47 16.41 4.88
N ILE A 75 -19.54 17.51 4.12
CA ILE A 75 -19.09 17.54 2.72
C ILE A 75 -17.59 17.30 2.63
N THR A 76 -16.80 17.92 3.51
CA THR A 76 -15.35 17.77 3.52
C THR A 76 -14.94 16.33 3.81
N ASN A 77 -15.54 15.69 4.82
CA ASN A 77 -15.31 14.28 5.14
C ASN A 77 -15.83 13.35 4.03
N ALA A 78 -16.95 13.67 3.39
CA ALA A 78 -17.45 12.92 2.24
C ALA A 78 -16.45 12.90 1.08
N ILE A 79 -15.90 14.06 0.72
CA ILE A 79 -14.88 14.19 -0.32
C ILE A 79 -13.63 13.38 0.05
N LEU A 80 -13.13 13.54 1.28
CA LEU A 80 -11.94 12.82 1.76
C LEU A 80 -12.14 11.29 1.76
N GLY A 81 -13.33 10.83 2.19
CA GLY A 81 -13.71 9.42 2.14
C GLY A 81 -13.74 8.86 0.72
N ILE A 82 -14.31 9.61 -0.24
CA ILE A 82 -14.32 9.24 -1.66
C ILE A 82 -12.89 9.18 -2.21
N ILE A 83 -12.02 10.12 -1.86
CA ILE A 83 -10.61 10.10 -2.30
C ILE A 83 -9.92 8.83 -1.79
N TYR A 84 -10.10 8.46 -0.52
CA TYR A 84 -9.54 7.22 0.02
C TYR A 84 -10.10 5.96 -0.66
N LEU A 85 -11.40 5.92 -0.99
CA LEU A 85 -12.01 4.83 -1.76
C LEU A 85 -11.38 4.70 -3.15
N LEU A 86 -11.25 5.82 -3.86
CA LEU A 86 -10.67 5.85 -5.20
C LEU A 86 -9.20 5.43 -5.19
N LEU A 87 -8.41 5.90 -4.22
CA LEU A 87 -7.02 5.46 -4.04
C LEU A 87 -6.95 3.95 -3.73
N GLY A 88 -7.80 3.45 -2.85
CA GLY A 88 -7.90 2.02 -2.57
C GLY A 88 -8.19 1.20 -3.84
N ALA A 89 -9.17 1.61 -4.64
CA ALA A 89 -9.48 0.95 -5.92
C ALA A 89 -8.31 1.03 -6.92
N TRP A 90 -7.66 2.20 -6.99
CA TRP A 90 -6.55 2.45 -7.93
C TRP A 90 -5.28 1.67 -7.59
N THR A 91 -5.15 1.21 -6.34
CA THR A 91 -4.05 0.36 -5.88
C THR A 91 -3.94 -0.96 -6.68
N SER A 92 -5.01 -1.41 -7.31
CA SER A 92 -5.00 -2.59 -8.21
C SER A 92 -4.20 -2.39 -9.49
N LYS A 93 -4.14 -1.16 -10.02
CA LYS A 93 -3.45 -0.81 -11.27
C LYS A 93 -2.07 -0.22 -11.01
N LYS A 94 -1.97 0.73 -10.07
CA LYS A 94 -0.73 1.45 -9.73
C LYS A 94 -0.55 1.51 -8.22
N PRO A 95 -0.09 0.42 -7.57
CA PRO A 95 -0.04 0.31 -6.12
C PRO A 95 0.88 1.37 -5.48
N LEU A 96 2.07 1.59 -6.05
CA LEU A 96 3.04 2.53 -5.51
C LEU A 96 2.47 3.96 -5.47
N ALA A 97 1.91 4.44 -6.58
CA ALA A 97 1.36 5.79 -6.66
C ALA A 97 0.15 5.97 -5.72
N ALA A 98 -0.77 5.00 -5.70
CA ALA A 98 -1.98 5.08 -4.87
C ALA A 98 -1.66 5.08 -3.37
N LEU A 99 -0.73 4.21 -2.93
CA LEU A 99 -0.35 4.12 -1.52
C LEU A 99 0.45 5.35 -1.06
N LEU A 100 1.33 5.88 -1.91
CA LEU A 100 2.06 7.13 -1.61
C LEU A 100 1.10 8.31 -1.47
N LEU A 101 0.15 8.46 -2.40
CA LEU A 101 -0.85 9.53 -2.32
C LEU A 101 -1.73 9.39 -1.09
N GLY A 102 -2.14 8.17 -0.75
CA GLY A 102 -2.93 7.90 0.46
C GLY A 102 -2.16 8.23 1.74
N LEU A 103 -0.88 7.90 1.79
CA LEU A 103 0.00 8.26 2.91
C LEU A 103 0.17 9.77 3.01
N PHE A 104 0.40 10.44 1.88
CA PHE A 104 0.55 11.90 1.85
C PHE A 104 -0.73 12.60 2.32
N LEU A 105 -1.90 12.17 1.83
CA LEU A 105 -3.21 12.66 2.27
C LEU A 105 -3.45 12.44 3.77
N PHE A 106 -3.00 11.31 4.31
CA PHE A 106 -3.11 11.04 5.75
C PHE A 106 -2.20 11.96 6.57
N LEU A 107 -0.98 12.21 6.12
CA LEU A 107 -0.07 13.11 6.81
C LEU A 107 -0.57 14.56 6.76
N THR A 108 -1.08 15.02 5.61
CA THR A 108 -1.61 16.37 5.48
C THR A 108 -2.83 16.59 6.39
N THR A 109 -3.74 15.61 6.49
CA THR A 109 -4.87 15.70 7.41
C THR A 109 -4.43 15.79 8.87
N ILE A 110 -3.45 14.99 9.31
CA ILE A 110 -2.90 15.08 10.67
C ILE A 110 -2.30 16.46 10.94
N ILE A 111 -1.52 17.00 10.00
CA ILE A 111 -0.86 18.31 10.15
C ILE A 111 -1.90 19.41 10.26
N ILE A 112 -2.89 19.41 9.36
CA ILE A 112 -3.97 20.41 9.36
C ILE A 112 -4.73 20.35 10.69
N SER A 113 -5.19 19.16 11.11
CA SER A 113 -5.90 19.00 12.39
C SER A 113 -5.06 19.42 13.59
N GLY A 114 -3.75 19.16 13.57
CA GLY A 114 -2.83 19.55 14.65
C GLY A 114 -2.60 21.06 14.76
N ILE A 115 -2.75 21.81 13.65
CA ILE A 115 -2.69 23.28 13.66
C ILE A 115 -3.92 23.86 14.35
N PHE A 116 -5.11 23.28 14.12
CA PHE A 116 -6.36 23.72 14.75
C PHE A 116 -6.43 23.33 16.23
N ASP A 117 -6.04 22.09 16.57
CA ASP A 117 -5.97 21.62 17.95
C ASP A 117 -4.78 20.65 18.11
N PRO A 118 -3.68 21.07 18.78
CA PRO A 118 -2.51 20.23 19.01
C PRO A 118 -2.81 18.94 19.81
N SER A 119 -3.88 18.94 20.62
CA SER A 119 -4.28 17.76 21.38
C SER A 119 -4.72 16.60 20.49
N THR A 120 -5.20 16.91 19.27
CA THR A 120 -5.58 15.92 18.27
C THR A 120 -4.40 15.07 17.82
N ILE A 121 -3.16 15.58 17.85
CA ILE A 121 -1.96 14.83 17.45
C ILE A 121 -1.75 13.65 18.39
N LEU A 122 -1.81 13.90 19.70
CA LEU A 122 -1.62 12.92 20.77
C LEU A 122 -2.79 11.93 20.87
N ARG A 123 -4.02 12.40 20.61
CA ARG A 123 -5.21 11.52 20.58
C ARG A 123 -5.12 10.52 19.43
N GLY A 124 -5.39 9.25 19.75
CA GLY A 124 -5.39 8.17 18.77
C GLY A 124 -4.03 7.90 18.12
N ILE A 125 -2.91 8.32 18.75
CA ILE A 125 -1.56 8.18 18.20
C ILE A 125 -1.23 6.74 17.79
N ILE A 126 -1.69 5.75 18.56
CA ILE A 126 -1.50 4.32 18.27
C ILE A 126 -2.10 3.97 16.90
N PHE A 127 -3.33 4.42 16.64
CA PHE A 127 -4.02 4.14 15.37
C PHE A 127 -3.32 4.82 14.20
N LYS A 128 -2.84 6.06 14.39
CA LYS A 128 -2.09 6.79 13.37
C LYS A 128 -0.77 6.12 13.03
N ILE A 129 -0.03 5.65 14.03
CA ILE A 129 1.21 4.89 13.84
C ILE A 129 0.93 3.60 13.05
N ILE A 130 -0.12 2.86 13.42
CA ILE A 130 -0.54 1.66 12.68
C ILE A 130 -0.78 1.99 11.21
N ILE A 131 -1.59 3.02 10.91
CA ILE A 131 -1.87 3.42 9.52
C ILE A 131 -0.58 3.74 8.75
N ILE A 132 0.30 4.55 9.34
CA ILE A 132 1.58 4.95 8.72
C ILE A 132 2.45 3.71 8.45
N VAL A 133 2.56 2.80 9.41
CA VAL A 133 3.35 1.57 9.25
C VAL A 133 2.78 0.69 8.14
N TYR A 134 1.47 0.43 8.13
CA TYR A 134 0.87 -0.43 7.11
C TYR A 134 0.95 0.19 5.70
N LEU A 135 0.71 1.50 5.58
CA LEU A 135 0.88 2.21 4.30
C LEU A 135 2.35 2.23 3.87
N GLY A 136 3.29 2.50 4.78
CA GLY A 136 4.72 2.50 4.51
C GLY A 136 5.25 1.13 4.07
N VAL A 137 4.82 0.05 4.73
CA VAL A 137 5.14 -1.33 4.33
C VAL A 137 4.57 -1.65 2.95
N GLY A 138 3.35 -1.18 2.66
CA GLY A 138 2.73 -1.32 1.34
C GLY A 138 3.52 -0.59 0.24
N VAL A 139 3.92 0.66 0.48
CA VAL A 139 4.75 1.46 -0.44
C VAL A 139 6.09 0.79 -0.70
N TYR A 140 6.81 0.39 0.37
CA TYR A 140 8.09 -0.29 0.24
C TYR A 140 7.96 -1.59 -0.58
N SER A 141 6.94 -2.39 -0.29
CA SER A 141 6.67 -3.63 -1.02
C SER A 141 6.37 -3.36 -2.49
N ALA A 142 5.55 -2.36 -2.79
CA ALA A 142 5.25 -1.95 -4.17
C ALA A 142 6.48 -1.43 -4.92
N SER A 143 7.45 -0.81 -4.24
CA SER A 143 8.70 -0.35 -4.84
C SER A 143 9.70 -1.48 -5.10
N SER A 144 9.64 -2.55 -4.30
CA SER A 144 10.54 -3.70 -4.43
C SER A 144 10.17 -4.63 -5.58
N ILE A 145 8.90 -4.63 -6.01
CA ILE A 145 8.47 -5.35 -7.20
C ILE A 145 8.81 -4.50 -8.43
N LYS A 146 9.88 -4.87 -9.15
CA LYS A 146 10.07 -4.43 -10.53
C LYS A 146 9.07 -5.18 -11.40
N LYS A 147 8.03 -4.48 -11.85
CA LYS A 147 7.10 -4.97 -12.87
C LYS A 147 7.54 -4.50 -14.24
#